data_AF-A0AAQ4F7C5-F1
#
_entry.id   AF-A0AAQ4F7C5-F1
#
_cell.length_a   1.000
_cell.length_b   1.000
_cell.length_c   1.000
_cell.angle_alpha   90.00
_cell.angle_beta   90.00
_cell.angle_gamma   90.00
#
_symmetry.space_group_name_H-M   'P 1'
#
loop_
_entity.id
_entity.type
_entity.pdbx_description
1 polymer ?
#
loop_
_entity_poly.entity_id
_entity_poly.type
_entity_poly.pdbx_seq_one_letter_code
_entity_poly.pdbx_strand_id
1 'polypeptide(L)'
;MIGDALFYCPALLFADSVSESGIKTYRYEFAYRPSHSFYPNWMGVAHGEDVMYTLGSLPFIKDKSRYTEPFGKMGKKFLATQDYTKEEEEFMKELVGAFNSFARTGKPVIPHPDVEWPEYTMEKRRVLVLKPNNYTVIRDNKRQRCELWKPVLYKSDLSKGTRATTTAKPIKPGSSVTTKKKLPHPGKGRSASSSPQSIRLPGMLVLAACAVACLNARLLST
;
A
#
# COMPACT_ATOMS: atom_id res chain seq x y z
N MET A 1 6.68 -6.08 -12.41
CA MET A 1 7.05 -7.05 -11.35
C MET A 1 7.04 -6.41 -9.96
N ILE A 2 8.08 -5.68 -9.52
CA ILE A 2 8.13 -5.14 -8.14
C ILE A 2 6.98 -4.15 -7.85
N GLY A 3 6.75 -3.19 -8.74
CA GLY A 3 5.63 -2.25 -8.60
C GLY A 3 4.25 -2.93 -8.62
N ASP A 4 4.14 -4.08 -9.30
CA ASP A 4 2.91 -4.87 -9.29
C ASP A 4 2.66 -5.49 -7.91
N ALA A 5 3.71 -6.12 -7.35
CA ALA A 5 3.65 -6.80 -6.05
C ALA A 5 3.41 -5.84 -4.88
N LEU A 6 4.10 -4.69 -4.86
CA LEU A 6 4.12 -3.80 -3.70
C LEU A 6 2.99 -2.76 -3.70
N PHE A 7 2.51 -2.34 -4.87
CA PHE A 7 1.57 -1.21 -4.96
C PHE A 7 0.33 -1.58 -5.75
N TYR A 8 0.49 -1.96 -7.02
CA TYR A 8 -0.64 -2.09 -7.93
C TYR A 8 -1.62 -3.20 -7.53
N CYS A 9 -1.13 -4.42 -7.30
CA CYS A 9 -1.98 -5.56 -7.00
C CYS A 9 -2.63 -5.47 -5.62
N PRO A 10 -1.92 -5.10 -4.54
CA PRO A 10 -2.58 -4.82 -3.26
C PRO A 10 -3.69 -3.77 -3.38
N ALA A 11 -3.45 -2.65 -4.08
CA ALA A 11 -4.46 -1.61 -4.27
C ALA A 11 -5.66 -2.09 -5.11
N LEU A 12 -5.42 -2.91 -6.14
CA LEU A 12 -6.46 -3.53 -6.95
C LEU A 12 -7.35 -4.45 -6.11
N LEU A 13 -6.75 -5.35 -5.33
CA LEU A 13 -7.47 -6.31 -4.50
C LEU A 13 -8.27 -5.63 -3.39
N PHE A 14 -7.71 -4.58 -2.81
CA PHE A 14 -8.43 -3.74 -1.86
C PHE A 14 -9.65 -3.09 -2.53
N ALA A 15 -9.46 -2.44 -3.68
CA ALA A 15 -10.54 -1.78 -4.42
C ALA A 15 -11.65 -2.75 -4.82
N ASP A 16 -11.31 -3.98 -5.22
CA ASP A 16 -12.28 -5.04 -5.49
C ASP A 16 -13.12 -5.34 -4.25
N SER A 17 -12.45 -5.69 -3.15
CA SER A 17 -13.11 -6.07 -1.90
C SER A 17 -14.03 -4.97 -1.36
N VAL A 18 -13.61 -3.70 -1.41
CA VAL A 18 -14.47 -2.59 -0.95
C VAL A 18 -15.63 -2.33 -1.90
N SER A 19 -15.41 -2.45 -3.23
CA SER A 19 -16.47 -2.23 -4.21
C SER A 19 -17.55 -3.32 -4.17
N GLU A 20 -17.17 -4.59 -4.00
CA GLU A 20 -18.12 -5.71 -3.83
C GLU A 20 -18.93 -5.59 -2.54
N SER A 21 -18.36 -4.96 -1.52
CA SER A 21 -19.05 -4.67 -0.25
C SER A 21 -20.05 -3.50 -0.36
N GLY A 22 -20.27 -2.96 -1.56
CA GLY A 22 -21.20 -1.86 -1.82
C GLY A 22 -20.64 -0.48 -1.44
N ILE A 23 -19.33 -0.37 -1.15
CA ILE A 23 -18.70 0.91 -0.86
C ILE A 23 -18.31 1.58 -2.18
N LYS A 24 -18.83 2.80 -2.41
CA LYS A 24 -18.48 3.62 -3.57
C LYS A 24 -16.97 3.81 -3.64
N THR A 25 -16.37 3.25 -4.68
CA THR A 25 -14.92 3.18 -4.84
C THR A 25 -14.52 3.94 -6.10
N TYR A 26 -13.41 4.68 -6.03
CA TYR A 26 -12.88 5.43 -7.17
C TYR A 26 -11.39 5.12 -7.29
N ARG A 27 -10.94 4.84 -8.52
CA ARG A 27 -9.53 4.52 -8.81
C ARG A 27 -8.95 5.50 -9.80
N TYR A 28 -7.65 5.74 -9.67
CA TYR A 28 -6.89 6.54 -10.63
C TYR A 28 -5.53 5.91 -10.97
N GLU A 29 -4.96 6.38 -12.09
CA GLU A 29 -3.57 6.18 -12.49
C GLU A 29 -2.94 7.55 -12.70
N PHE A 30 -1.95 7.91 -11.89
CA PHE A 30 -1.19 9.15 -12.09
C PHE A 30 -0.19 8.95 -13.23
N ALA A 31 -0.36 9.69 -14.32
CA ALA A 31 0.36 9.49 -15.58
C ALA A 31 1.10 10.75 -16.04
N TYR A 32 1.52 11.57 -15.09
CA TYR A 32 2.31 12.77 -15.32
C TYR A 32 3.68 12.66 -14.65
N ARG A 33 4.74 13.03 -15.38
CA ARG A 33 6.09 13.09 -14.84
C ARG A 33 6.41 14.55 -14.52
N PRO A 34 6.61 14.92 -13.24
CA PRO A 34 6.90 16.29 -12.86
C PRO A 34 8.18 16.82 -13.52
N SER A 35 8.17 18.11 -13.83
CA SER A 35 9.32 18.86 -14.34
C SER A 35 10.53 18.79 -13.41
N HIS A 36 10.25 18.61 -12.11
CA HIS A 36 11.20 18.49 -11.01
C HIS A 36 11.42 17.04 -10.55
N SER A 37 11.11 16.05 -11.40
CA SER A 37 11.39 14.66 -11.08
C SER A 37 12.90 14.41 -10.98
N PHE A 38 13.33 13.88 -9.84
CA PHE A 38 14.74 13.53 -9.60
C PHE A 38 15.16 12.18 -10.19
N TYR A 39 14.17 11.37 -10.60
CA TYR A 39 14.43 10.05 -11.17
C TYR A 39 14.95 10.18 -12.61
N PRO A 40 15.88 9.33 -13.07
CA PRO A 40 16.20 9.19 -14.48
C PRO A 40 14.99 9.01 -15.40
N ASN A 41 15.05 9.61 -16.61
CA ASN A 41 13.95 9.62 -17.59
C ASN A 41 13.41 8.23 -17.95
N TRP A 42 14.25 7.19 -17.97
CA TRP A 42 13.84 5.83 -18.32
C TRP A 42 12.85 5.21 -17.32
N MET A 43 12.75 5.75 -16.10
CA MET A 43 11.77 5.29 -15.10
C MET A 43 10.36 5.82 -15.35
N GLY A 44 10.19 6.81 -16.23
CA GLY A 44 8.89 7.41 -16.50
C GLY A 44 8.31 8.11 -15.26
N VAL A 45 7.08 7.75 -14.90
CA VAL A 45 6.40 8.25 -13.69
C VAL A 45 6.73 7.33 -12.53
N ALA A 46 7.66 7.76 -11.68
CA ALA A 46 8.14 6.97 -10.56
C ALA A 46 7.18 7.01 -9.36
N HIS A 47 7.46 6.17 -8.36
CA HIS A 47 6.68 6.13 -7.12
C HIS A 47 6.81 7.45 -6.34
N GLY A 48 5.67 8.00 -5.90
CA GLY A 48 5.58 9.20 -5.07
C GLY A 48 5.49 10.51 -5.84
N GLU A 49 5.53 10.49 -7.18
CA GLU A 49 5.44 11.70 -8.03
C GLU A 49 4.08 12.41 -7.92
N ASP A 50 3.04 11.71 -7.46
CA ASP A 50 1.68 12.22 -7.27
C ASP A 50 1.47 12.91 -5.92
N VAL A 51 2.33 12.64 -4.93
CA VAL A 51 2.14 13.05 -3.54
C VAL A 51 2.07 14.56 -3.40
N MET A 52 2.94 15.30 -4.11
CA MET A 52 2.96 16.76 -4.02
C MET A 52 1.73 17.41 -4.64
N TYR A 53 1.11 16.75 -5.61
CA TYR A 53 -0.11 17.21 -6.29
C TYR A 53 -1.35 16.90 -5.46
N THR A 54 -1.48 15.67 -4.98
CA THR A 54 -2.64 15.22 -4.20
C THR A 54 -2.72 15.88 -2.82
N LEU A 55 -1.57 16.22 -2.22
CA LEU A 55 -1.51 16.93 -0.93
C LEU A 55 -1.49 18.46 -1.06
N GLY A 56 -1.45 19.02 -2.27
CA GLY A 56 -1.47 20.46 -2.46
C GLY A 56 -0.20 21.18 -1.99
N SER A 57 0.95 20.51 -2.04
CA SER A 57 2.18 20.99 -1.40
C SER A 57 3.16 21.71 -2.33
N LEU A 58 2.91 21.75 -3.65
CA LEU A 58 3.82 22.42 -4.61
C LEU A 58 4.18 23.87 -4.21
N PRO A 59 3.23 24.75 -3.82
CA PRO A 59 3.56 26.14 -3.46
C PRO A 59 4.41 26.27 -2.20
N PHE A 60 4.48 25.21 -1.39
CA PHE A 60 5.21 25.18 -0.12
C PHE A 60 6.56 24.45 -0.24
N ILE A 61 6.97 24.03 -1.45
CA ILE A 61 8.24 23.34 -1.72
C ILE A 61 9.48 24.16 -1.34
N LYS A 62 9.36 25.49 -1.22
CA LYS A 62 10.43 26.40 -0.74
C LYS A 62 10.09 27.15 0.58
N ASP A 63 8.92 26.91 1.17
CA ASP A 63 8.50 27.56 2.43
C ASP A 63 9.29 27.05 3.65
N LYS A 64 10.30 27.83 4.05
CA LYS A 64 11.17 27.55 5.19
C LYS A 64 10.48 27.58 6.56
N SER A 65 9.29 28.18 6.66
CA SER A 65 8.55 28.30 7.92
C SER A 65 7.74 27.05 8.27
N ARG A 66 7.45 26.20 7.28
CA ARG A 66 6.58 25.02 7.42
C ARG A 66 7.31 23.68 7.31
N TYR A 67 8.64 23.68 7.19
CA TYR A 67 9.41 22.44 7.15
C TYR A 67 9.54 21.78 8.51
N THR A 68 9.20 20.49 8.56
CA THR A 68 9.92 19.55 9.43
C THR A 68 11.37 19.48 8.94
N GLU A 69 12.35 19.36 9.85
CA GLU A 69 13.76 19.18 9.47
C GLU A 69 13.85 18.13 8.37
N PRO A 70 14.32 18.48 7.14
CA PRO A 70 14.39 17.54 6.03
C PRO A 70 15.25 16.34 6.42
N PHE A 71 15.12 15.21 5.71
CA PHE A 71 15.92 13.99 5.88
C PHE A 71 17.44 14.22 5.68
N GLY A 72 18.08 15.00 6.55
CA GLY A 72 19.44 15.50 6.45
C GLY A 72 19.63 16.67 5.47
N LYS A 73 20.89 17.12 5.40
CA LYS A 73 21.36 18.21 4.53
C LYS A 73 21.04 17.98 3.04
N MET A 74 21.01 16.71 2.62
CA MET A 74 20.73 16.32 1.23
C MET A 74 19.27 16.62 0.85
N GLY A 75 18.30 16.21 1.67
CA GLY A 75 16.88 16.49 1.43
C GLY A 75 16.59 18.00 1.40
N LYS A 76 17.24 18.76 2.30
CA LYS A 76 17.13 20.22 2.32
C LYS A 76 17.63 20.88 1.04
N LYS A 77 18.82 20.47 0.56
CA LYS A 77 19.38 21.00 -0.69
C LYS A 77 18.50 20.60 -1.89
N PHE A 78 18.03 19.36 -1.91
CA PHE A 78 17.16 18.85 -2.97
C PHE A 78 15.89 19.69 -3.09
N LEU A 79 15.12 19.84 -2.00
CA LEU A 79 13.86 20.61 -2.00
C LEU A 79 14.08 22.08 -2.38
N ALA A 80 15.16 22.70 -1.90
CA ALA A 80 15.47 24.09 -2.22
C ALA A 80 15.73 24.35 -3.73
N THR A 81 16.10 23.30 -4.48
CA THR A 81 16.39 23.38 -5.92
C THR A 81 15.21 23.00 -6.81
N GLN A 82 14.09 22.54 -6.26
CA GLN A 82 12.94 22.15 -7.05
C GLN A 82 12.10 23.37 -7.41
N ASP A 83 11.68 23.46 -8.65
CA ASP A 83 10.71 24.45 -9.15
C ASP A 83 9.56 23.71 -9.83
N TYR A 84 8.43 24.37 -10.01
CA TYR A 84 7.26 23.79 -10.68
C TYR A 84 6.70 24.79 -11.69
N THR A 85 6.00 24.28 -12.70
CA THR A 85 5.39 25.12 -13.74
C THR A 85 4.01 25.62 -13.31
N LYS A 86 3.49 26.67 -13.95
CA LYS A 86 2.11 27.11 -13.71
C LYS A 86 1.08 26.03 -14.02
N GLU A 87 1.31 25.26 -15.08
CA GLU A 87 0.47 24.10 -15.45
C GLU A 87 0.47 23.04 -14.34
N GLU A 88 1.61 22.80 -13.69
CA GLU A 88 1.68 21.88 -12.55
C GLU A 88 0.93 22.40 -11.32
N GLU A 89 0.98 23.71 -11.05
CA GLU A 89 0.22 24.34 -9.97
C GLU A 89 -1.29 24.27 -10.21
N GLU A 90 -1.72 24.51 -11.45
CA GLU A 90 -3.12 24.39 -11.86
C GLU A 90 -3.59 22.94 -11.73
N PHE A 91 -2.84 21.99 -12.30
CA PHE A 91 -3.13 20.56 -12.16
C PHE A 91 -3.23 20.12 -10.70
N MET A 92 -2.32 20.58 -9.83
CA MET A 92 -2.43 20.34 -8.39
C MET A 92 -3.73 20.89 -7.80
N LYS A 93 -4.12 22.13 -8.12
CA LYS A 93 -5.37 22.73 -7.63
C LYS A 93 -6.60 21.91 -8.05
N GLU A 94 -6.60 21.40 -9.28
CA GLU A 94 -7.65 20.52 -9.78
C GLU A 94 -7.75 19.22 -8.97
N LEU A 95 -6.61 18.56 -8.72
CA LEU A 95 -6.58 17.34 -7.91
C LEU A 95 -7.00 17.61 -6.47
N VAL A 96 -6.45 18.64 -5.81
CA VAL A 96 -6.86 19.01 -4.44
C VAL A 96 -8.36 19.32 -4.38
N GLY A 97 -8.89 20.02 -5.39
CA GLY A 97 -10.33 20.26 -5.53
C GLY A 97 -11.15 18.96 -5.60
N ALA A 98 -10.70 18.00 -6.41
CA ALA A 98 -11.34 16.69 -6.54
C ALA A 98 -11.29 15.88 -5.24
N PHE A 99 -10.15 15.83 -4.56
CA PHE A 99 -10.03 15.15 -3.27
C PHE A 99 -10.88 15.83 -2.18
N ASN A 100 -10.95 17.16 -2.16
CA ASN A 100 -11.84 17.91 -1.26
C ASN A 100 -13.32 17.59 -1.55
N SER A 101 -13.73 17.54 -2.82
CA SER A 101 -15.10 17.15 -3.18
C SER A 101 -15.46 15.73 -2.73
N PHE A 102 -14.51 14.79 -2.83
CA PHE A 102 -14.66 13.44 -2.30
C PHE A 102 -14.78 13.44 -0.77
N ALA A 103 -13.91 14.17 -0.05
CA ALA A 103 -13.98 14.27 1.40
C ALA A 103 -15.33 14.83 1.90
N ARG A 104 -15.93 15.77 1.14
CA ARG A 104 -17.22 16.39 1.49
C ARG A 104 -18.44 15.56 1.10
N THR A 105 -18.39 14.84 -0.03
CA THR A 105 -19.59 14.26 -0.65
C THR A 105 -19.50 12.77 -0.94
N GLY A 106 -18.31 12.17 -0.83
CA GLY A 106 -18.04 10.80 -1.27
C GLY A 106 -17.98 10.60 -2.78
N LYS A 107 -17.99 11.68 -3.59
CA LYS A 107 -17.75 11.63 -5.05
C LYS A 107 -16.65 12.64 -5.43
N PRO A 108 -15.55 12.22 -6.07
CA PRO A 108 -14.56 13.15 -6.58
C PRO A 108 -15.08 13.84 -7.85
N VAL A 109 -14.84 15.13 -7.95
CA VAL A 109 -15.24 16.00 -9.07
C VAL A 109 -14.02 16.80 -9.51
N ILE A 110 -13.55 16.52 -10.72
CA ILE A 110 -12.52 17.35 -11.37
C ILE A 110 -13.22 18.62 -11.86
N PRO A 111 -12.65 19.83 -11.70
CA PRO A 111 -13.23 21.08 -12.18
C PRO A 111 -13.12 21.23 -13.71
N HIS A 112 -13.47 20.18 -14.45
CA HIS A 112 -13.60 20.14 -15.90
C HIS A 112 -14.99 19.59 -16.27
N PRO A 113 -15.79 20.28 -17.09
CA PRO A 113 -17.18 19.92 -17.36
C PRO A 113 -17.32 18.56 -18.05
N ASP A 114 -16.36 18.17 -18.88
CA ASP A 114 -16.41 16.95 -19.69
C ASP A 114 -15.72 15.75 -19.03
N VAL A 115 -15.20 15.92 -17.81
CA VAL A 115 -14.42 14.90 -17.11
C VAL A 115 -15.21 14.37 -15.92
N GLU A 116 -15.79 13.18 -16.11
CA GLU A 116 -16.31 12.40 -14.98
C GLU A 116 -15.22 11.51 -14.39
N TRP A 117 -15.09 11.50 -13.06
CA TRP A 117 -14.36 10.47 -12.35
C TRP A 117 -15.30 9.30 -12.05
N PRO A 118 -15.23 8.20 -12.82
CA PRO A 118 -16.22 7.13 -12.71
C PRO A 118 -16.04 6.33 -11.43
N GLU A 119 -17.18 5.88 -10.88
CA GLU A 119 -17.17 4.83 -9.87
C GLU A 119 -16.57 3.54 -10.44
N TYR A 120 -15.68 2.95 -9.65
CA TYR A 120 -15.04 1.67 -9.88
C TYR A 120 -15.94 0.52 -9.44
N THR A 121 -16.10 -0.46 -10.32
CA THR A 121 -16.73 -1.75 -10.01
C THR A 121 -15.91 -2.87 -10.66
N MET A 122 -16.05 -4.11 -10.18
CA MET A 122 -15.33 -5.26 -10.74
C MET A 122 -15.71 -5.59 -12.19
N GLU A 123 -16.91 -5.23 -12.63
CA GLU A 123 -17.42 -5.44 -13.98
C GLU A 123 -16.87 -4.38 -14.95
N LYS A 124 -16.97 -3.11 -14.57
CA LYS A 124 -16.63 -1.97 -15.42
C LYS A 124 -15.13 -1.67 -15.41
N ARG A 125 -14.47 -1.86 -14.25
CA ARG A 125 -13.02 -1.69 -14.04
C ARG A 125 -12.48 -0.34 -14.54
N ARG A 126 -13.28 0.72 -14.38
CA ARG A 126 -12.93 2.06 -14.87
C ARG A 126 -11.92 2.71 -13.94
N VAL A 127 -10.91 3.33 -14.53
CA VAL A 127 -9.84 4.06 -13.82
C VAL A 127 -9.67 5.41 -14.51
N LEU A 128 -9.60 6.50 -13.74
CA LEU A 128 -9.30 7.81 -14.29
C LEU A 128 -7.78 7.99 -14.38
N VAL A 129 -7.28 8.29 -15.58
CA VAL A 129 -5.88 8.66 -15.79
C VAL A 129 -5.74 10.15 -15.50
N LEU A 130 -4.86 10.50 -14.56
CA LEU A 130 -4.58 11.87 -14.17
C LEU A 130 -3.34 12.36 -14.92
N LYS A 131 -3.54 13.33 -15.80
CA LYS A 131 -2.49 14.04 -16.52
C LYS A 131 -2.96 15.48 -16.75
N PRO A 132 -2.08 16.50 -16.59
CA PRO A 132 -2.44 17.89 -16.85
C PRO A 132 -3.13 18.03 -18.20
N ASN A 133 -4.27 18.73 -18.21
CA ASN A 133 -5.05 19.01 -19.40
C ASN A 133 -5.53 17.77 -20.19
N ASN A 134 -5.40 16.55 -19.64
CA ASN A 134 -5.70 15.31 -20.35
C ASN A 134 -6.17 14.21 -19.40
N TYR A 135 -7.42 14.33 -18.96
CA TYR A 135 -8.08 13.33 -18.14
C TYR A 135 -8.78 12.30 -19.03
N THR A 136 -8.40 11.03 -18.91
CA THR A 136 -9.02 9.95 -19.72
C THR A 136 -9.49 8.81 -18.82
N VAL A 137 -10.66 8.25 -19.13
CA VAL A 137 -11.14 7.04 -18.47
C VAL A 137 -10.67 5.82 -19.26
N ILE A 138 -9.93 4.94 -18.59
CA ILE A 138 -9.51 3.66 -19.15
C ILE A 138 -10.20 2.49 -18.45
N ARG A 139 -10.25 1.35 -19.14
CA ARG A 139 -10.58 0.06 -18.51
C ARG A 139 -9.28 -0.62 -18.10
N ASP A 140 -9.15 -0.96 -16.83
CA ASP A 140 -7.97 -1.66 -16.30
C ASP A 140 -7.73 -2.99 -17.03
N ASN A 141 -6.60 -3.07 -17.74
CA ASN A 141 -6.12 -4.23 -18.47
C ASN A 141 -4.88 -4.89 -17.82
N LYS A 142 -4.41 -4.37 -16.68
CA LYS A 142 -3.20 -4.84 -15.99
C LYS A 142 -3.50 -5.90 -14.93
N ARG A 143 -4.78 -6.11 -14.58
CA ARG A 143 -5.24 -7.10 -13.59
C ARG A 143 -4.61 -8.48 -13.71
N GLN A 144 -4.46 -9.01 -14.93
CA GLN A 144 -3.89 -10.34 -15.16
C GLN A 144 -2.46 -10.48 -14.60
N ARG A 145 -1.72 -9.37 -14.46
CA ARG A 145 -0.38 -9.37 -13.83
C ARG A 145 -0.43 -9.70 -12.35
N CYS A 146 -1.59 -9.55 -11.70
CA CYS A 146 -1.78 -9.86 -10.29
C CYS A 146 -1.99 -11.34 -10.00
N GLU A 147 -2.30 -12.16 -11.01
CA GLU A 147 -2.38 -13.61 -10.86
C GLU A 147 -1.05 -14.19 -10.36
N LEU A 148 0.07 -13.67 -10.85
CA LEU A 148 1.41 -14.07 -10.40
C LEU A 148 1.63 -13.80 -8.91
N TRP A 149 1.04 -12.75 -8.37
CA TRP A 149 1.29 -12.29 -6.99
C TRP A 149 0.29 -12.86 -5.99
N LYS A 150 -0.77 -13.55 -6.44
CA LYS A 150 -1.77 -14.15 -5.55
C LYS A 150 -1.16 -14.99 -4.41
N PRO A 151 -0.19 -15.90 -4.64
CA PRO A 151 0.37 -16.71 -3.54
C PRO A 151 1.12 -15.91 -2.47
N VAL A 152 1.66 -14.74 -2.83
CA VAL A 152 2.39 -13.85 -1.91
C VAL A 152 1.42 -12.93 -1.16
N LEU A 153 0.39 -12.44 -1.85
CA LEU A 153 -0.58 -11.49 -1.31
C LEU A 153 -1.64 -12.17 -0.43
N TYR A 154 -2.09 -13.34 -0.85
CA TYR A 154 -2.94 -14.21 -0.07
C TYR A 154 -2.01 -15.24 0.56
N LYS A 155 -1.62 -15.06 1.83
CA LYS A 155 -1.08 -16.17 2.60
C LYS A 155 -2.11 -17.29 2.58
N SER A 156 -1.93 -18.28 1.71
CA SER A 156 -2.63 -19.54 1.83
C SER A 156 -2.15 -20.14 3.15
N ASP A 157 -3.05 -20.31 4.10
CA ASP A 157 -2.84 -21.20 5.23
C ASP A 157 -2.62 -22.61 4.65
N LEU A 158 -1.37 -22.96 4.34
CA LEU A 158 -0.96 -24.29 3.89
C LEU A 158 -1.04 -25.32 5.03
N SER A 159 -1.83 -25.06 6.07
CA SER A 159 -1.96 -25.91 7.25
C SER A 159 -3.39 -26.27 7.61
N LYS A 160 -4.26 -26.61 6.65
CA LYS A 160 -5.50 -27.32 7.00
C LYS A 160 -5.75 -28.53 6.11
N GLY A 161 -5.31 -29.68 6.62
CA GLY A 161 -6.13 -30.89 6.55
C GLY A 161 -5.68 -32.00 5.61
N THR A 162 -4.46 -32.53 5.77
CA THR A 162 -4.29 -33.99 5.54
C THR A 162 -4.96 -34.70 6.73
N ARG A 163 -6.28 -34.83 6.66
CA ARG A 163 -6.97 -35.83 7.50
C ARG A 163 -6.64 -37.17 6.87
N ALA A 164 -5.55 -37.78 7.33
CA ALA A 164 -5.30 -39.19 7.08
C ALA A 164 -6.51 -39.95 7.62
N THR A 165 -7.29 -40.54 6.71
CA THR A 165 -8.34 -41.49 7.06
C THR A 165 -7.65 -42.77 7.54
N THR A 166 -7.33 -42.84 8.83
CA THR A 166 -6.99 -44.12 9.45
C THR A 166 -8.29 -44.84 9.77
N THR A 167 -8.59 -45.84 8.95
CA THR A 167 -9.66 -46.81 9.15
C THR A 167 -9.49 -47.48 10.51
N ALA A 168 -10.47 -47.31 11.40
CA ALA A 168 -10.50 -47.98 12.70
C ALA A 168 -10.78 -49.48 12.53
N LYS A 169 -10.00 -50.32 13.23
CA LYS A 169 -10.30 -51.72 13.52
C LYS A 169 -9.67 -52.11 14.88
N PRO A 170 -10.15 -53.17 15.56
CA PRO A 170 -10.78 -53.03 16.89
C PRO A 170 -9.86 -53.42 18.06
N ILE A 171 -10.25 -52.94 19.24
CA ILE A 171 -9.67 -53.21 20.56
C ILE A 171 -9.78 -54.69 20.94
N LYS A 172 -8.71 -55.24 21.54
CA LYS A 172 -8.78 -56.38 22.47
C LYS A 172 -8.02 -56.08 23.78
N PRO A 173 -8.42 -56.69 24.91
CA PRO A 173 -8.20 -56.11 26.24
C PRO A 173 -7.07 -56.79 27.05
N GLY A 174 -6.55 -56.04 28.02
CA GLY A 174 -5.90 -56.58 29.22
C GLY A 174 -4.38 -56.39 29.29
N SER A 175 -3.92 -55.47 30.15
CA SER A 175 -3.34 -55.80 31.46
C SER A 175 -2.72 -54.57 32.12
N SER A 176 -3.08 -54.36 33.37
CA SER A 176 -2.50 -53.40 34.31
C SER A 176 -1.03 -53.66 34.55
N VAL A 177 -0.19 -52.62 34.67
CA VAL A 177 0.78 -52.49 35.78
C VAL A 177 1.11 -51.01 36.00
N THR A 178 0.88 -50.58 37.23
CA THR A 178 1.26 -49.34 37.90
C THR A 178 2.77 -49.30 38.17
N THR A 179 3.47 -48.17 38.00
CA THR A 179 4.38 -47.64 39.04
C THR A 179 4.90 -46.22 38.76
N LYS A 180 5.00 -45.45 39.85
CA LYS A 180 5.45 -44.06 39.98
C LYS A 180 6.98 -43.96 40.19
N LYS A 181 7.45 -42.69 40.17
CA LYS A 181 8.68 -42.09 40.76
C LYS A 181 9.90 -42.10 39.82
N LYS A 182 10.79 -41.10 39.79
CA LYS A 182 11.09 -39.98 40.70
C LYS A 182 11.95 -38.95 39.94
N LEU A 183 11.82 -37.67 40.28
CA LEU A 183 12.79 -36.62 39.98
C LEU A 183 14.05 -36.79 40.87
N PRO A 184 15.23 -36.34 40.42
CA PRO A 184 15.91 -35.29 41.20
C PRO A 184 16.71 -34.26 40.37
N HIS A 185 16.67 -33.01 40.82
CA HIS A 185 17.73 -31.99 40.70
C HIS A 185 18.67 -32.11 41.94
N PRO A 186 19.80 -31.37 42.12
CA PRO A 186 20.25 -30.12 41.46
C PRO A 186 21.77 -30.05 41.12
N GLY A 187 22.22 -28.95 40.50
CA GLY A 187 23.66 -28.60 40.50
C GLY A 187 24.06 -27.49 39.52
N LYS A 188 24.42 -26.32 40.05
CA LYS A 188 24.92 -25.12 39.33
C LYS A 188 26.37 -25.31 38.85
N GLY A 189 26.70 -24.71 37.70
CA GLY A 189 28.08 -24.44 37.27
C GLY A 189 28.13 -23.42 36.14
N ARG A 190 28.74 -22.26 36.38
CA ARG A 190 29.05 -21.21 35.39
C ARG A 190 30.28 -21.62 34.58
N SER A 191 30.28 -21.39 33.26
CA SER A 191 31.47 -20.89 32.56
C SER A 191 31.08 -20.26 31.23
N ALA A 192 31.81 -19.20 30.88
CA ALA A 192 31.64 -18.34 29.73
C ALA A 192 32.10 -19.02 28.43
N SER A 193 31.46 -18.65 27.31
CA SER A 193 32.02 -18.87 25.97
C SER A 193 31.38 -17.89 24.97
N SER A 194 32.28 -17.15 24.33
CA SER A 194 32.18 -16.16 23.24
C SER A 194 31.05 -16.29 22.20
N SER A 195 30.52 -15.13 21.80
CA SER A 195 29.71 -14.86 20.60
C SER A 195 30.36 -15.31 19.29
N PRO A 196 29.52 -15.60 18.28
CA PRO A 196 29.77 -15.17 16.90
C PRO A 196 28.79 -14.06 16.51
N GLN A 197 29.34 -12.98 15.98
CA GLN A 197 28.67 -11.76 15.55
C GLN A 197 27.55 -12.05 14.53
N SER A 198 26.33 -11.59 14.82
CA SER A 198 25.28 -11.50 13.81
C SER A 198 25.50 -10.25 12.96
N ILE A 199 25.70 -10.47 11.66
CA ILE A 199 25.72 -9.44 10.64
C ILE A 199 24.31 -8.84 10.59
N ARG A 200 24.12 -7.66 11.20
CA ARG A 200 22.91 -6.86 11.01
C ARG A 200 22.95 -6.26 9.61
N LEU A 201 22.12 -6.75 8.70
CA LEU A 201 21.81 -6.01 7.49
C LEU A 201 21.14 -4.67 7.87
N PRO A 202 21.57 -3.53 7.30
CA PRO A 202 20.90 -2.26 7.55
C PRO A 202 19.49 -2.32 6.98
N GLY A 203 18.53 -1.93 7.81
CA GLY A 203 17.10 -2.02 7.52
C GLY A 203 16.74 -1.34 6.20
N MET A 204 16.13 -2.10 5.30
CA MET A 204 15.26 -1.54 4.26
C MET A 204 14.16 -0.77 4.99
N LEU A 205 14.26 0.56 4.96
CA LEU A 205 13.16 1.46 5.30
C LEU A 205 12.09 1.28 4.23
N VAL A 206 11.18 0.33 4.45
CA VAL A 206 9.96 0.19 3.65
C VAL A 206 9.07 1.36 4.05
N LEU A 207 9.13 2.46 3.31
CA LEU A 207 8.13 3.53 3.37
C LEU A 207 6.84 3.01 2.71
N ALA A 208 6.09 2.22 3.47
CA ALA A 208 4.72 1.86 3.16
C ALA A 208 3.80 2.86 3.87
N ALA A 209 3.42 3.94 3.19
CA ALA A 209 2.23 4.72 3.54
C ALA A 209 1.92 5.73 2.43
N CYS A 210 1.02 5.37 1.53
CA CYS A 210 0.12 6.32 0.84
C CYS A 210 -1.12 5.55 0.40
N ALA A 211 -1.91 5.11 1.38
CA ALA A 211 -3.33 4.86 1.18
C ALA A 211 -4.05 5.94 1.97
N VAL A 212 -4.45 7.02 1.30
CA VAL A 212 -5.40 7.98 1.88
C VAL A 212 -6.75 7.28 1.92
N ALA A 213 -6.98 6.48 2.96
CA ALA A 213 -8.30 5.99 3.30
C ALA A 213 -8.95 7.02 4.24
N CYS A 214 -9.66 8.00 3.69
CA CYS A 214 -10.64 8.75 4.48
C CYS A 214 -11.84 7.83 4.73
N LEU A 215 -11.79 7.06 5.83
CA LEU A 215 -12.99 6.41 6.34
C LEU A 215 -13.98 7.49 6.77
N ASN A 216 -15.18 7.42 6.21
CA ASN A 216 -16.28 8.34 6.46
C ASN A 216 -16.65 8.29 7.95
N ALA A 217 -16.47 9.39 8.69
CA ALA A 217 -16.64 9.48 10.15
C ALA A 217 -18.11 9.35 10.64
N ARG A 218 -19.04 8.86 9.81
CA ARG A 218 -20.46 8.72 10.15
C ARG A 218 -20.84 7.42 10.86
N LEU A 219 -19.89 6.50 11.08
CA LEU A 219 -20.16 5.19 11.71
C LEU A 219 -19.87 5.13 13.22
N LEU A 220 -19.53 6.24 13.88
CA LEU A 220 -19.21 6.28 15.31
C LEU A 220 -20.23 7.04 16.16
N SER A 221 -21.46 7.22 15.68
CA SER A 221 -22.53 7.85 16.47
C SER A 221 -23.82 7.04 16.39
N THR A 222 -23.85 5.93 17.13
CA THR A 222 -25.05 5.32 17.70
C THR A 222 -24.71 4.72 19.05
#